data_AF-D3I9R3-F1
#
_entry.id   AF-D3I9R3-F1
#
_cell.length_a   1.000
_cell.length_b   1.000
_cell.length_c   1.000
_cell.angle_alpha   90.00
_cell.angle_beta   90.00
_cell.angle_gamma   90.00
#
_symmetry.space_group_name_H-M   'P 1'
#
loop_
_entity.id
_entity.type
_entity.pdbx_description
1 polymer ?
#
loop_
_entity_poly.entity_id
_entity_poly.type
_entity_poly.pdbx_seq_one_letter_code
_entity_poly.pdbx_strand_id
1 'polypeptide(L)' 'MEKSGQKKTLLKIISLFEELQLHPTLGTGQVEQLKGNLSGYWSRRIDKGSRMVYFIEEDKVIVTIISLKGH' A
#
# COMPACT_ATOMS: atom_id res chain seq x y z
N MET A 1 -13.97 22.90 -9.12
CA MET A 1 -12.65 22.51 -9.63
C MET A 1 -12.33 21.13 -9.10
N GLU A 2 -12.51 20.08 -9.91
CA GLU A 2 -12.12 18.73 -9.53
C GLU A 2 -10.60 18.66 -9.38
N LYS A 3 -10.11 18.31 -8.17
CA LYS A 3 -8.68 18.25 -7.87
C LYS A 3 -8.05 17.06 -8.61
N SER A 4 -7.37 17.33 -9.74
CA SER A 4 -6.84 16.30 -10.66
C SER A 4 -5.87 15.28 -10.02
N GLY A 5 -5.29 15.60 -8.85
CA GLY A 5 -4.40 14.69 -8.11
C GLY A 5 -5.08 13.46 -7.51
N GLN A 6 -6.37 13.53 -7.17
CA GLN A 6 -7.08 12.41 -6.51
C GLN A 6 -7.22 11.19 -7.42
N LYS A 7 -7.45 11.41 -8.72
CA LYS A 7 -7.58 10.33 -9.71
C LYS A 7 -6.27 9.54 -9.85
N LYS A 8 -5.13 10.22 -9.84
CA LYS A 8 -3.82 9.56 -9.96
C LYS A 8 -3.50 8.70 -8.74
N THR A 9 -3.79 9.21 -7.54
CA THR A 9 -3.63 8.44 -6.29
C THR A 9 -4.54 7.22 -6.27
N LEU A 10 -5.80 7.36 -6.69
CA LEU A 10 -6.74 6.24 -6.77
C LEU A 10 -6.25 5.16 -7.73
N LEU A 11 -5.81 5.53 -8.94
CA LEU A 11 -5.26 4.58 -9.92
C LEU A 11 -4.01 3.87 -9.37
N LYS A 12 -3.17 4.57 -8.61
CA LYS A 12 -2.00 3.97 -7.98
C LYS A 12 -2.41 2.93 -6.93
N ILE A 13 -3.40 3.24 -6.10
CA ILE A 13 -3.92 2.32 -5.09
C ILE A 13 -4.49 1.06 -5.76
N ILE A 14 -5.30 1.21 -6.80
CA ILE A 14 -5.86 0.07 -7.56
C ILE A 14 -4.73 -0.82 -8.09
N SER A 15 -3.72 -0.22 -8.73
CA SER A 15 -2.58 -0.99 -9.25
C SER A 15 -1.81 -1.74 -8.17
N LEU A 16 -1.70 -1.17 -6.96
CA LEU A 16 -1.02 -1.83 -5.84
C LEU A 16 -1.86 -2.99 -5.30
N PHE A 17 -3.19 -2.87 -5.27
CA PHE A 17 -4.09 -3.97 -4.88
C PHE A 17 -4.08 -5.13 -5.87
N GLU A 18 -4.04 -4.85 -7.17
CA GLU A 18 -3.89 -5.89 -8.20
C GLU A 18 -2.54 -6.60 -8.05
N GLU A 19 -1.46 -5.85 -7.83
CA GLU A 19 -0.12 -6.43 -7.63
C GLU A 19 -0.03 -7.26 -6.34
N LEU A 20 -0.68 -6.83 -5.26
CA LEU A 20 -0.69 -7.57 -3.98
C LEU A 20 -1.27 -8.98 -4.10
N GLN A 21 -2.24 -9.18 -5.00
CA GLN A 21 -2.86 -10.50 -5.21
C GLN A 21 -1.88 -11.53 -5.77
N LEU A 22 -0.90 -11.08 -6.56
CA LEU A 22 0.08 -11.95 -7.22
C LEU A 22 1.42 -11.96 -6.48
N HIS A 23 1.85 -10.79 -5.99
CA HIS A 23 3.17 -10.55 -5.43
C HIS A 23 3.07 -9.76 -4.14
N PRO A 24 2.58 -10.34 -3.03
CA PRO A 24 2.35 -9.60 -1.81
C PRO A 24 3.64 -9.11 -1.14
N THR A 25 4.79 -9.77 -1.31
CA THR A 25 6.05 -9.40 -0.65
C THR A 25 7.05 -8.68 -1.56
N LEU A 26 6.71 -8.44 -2.83
CA LEU A 26 7.60 -7.93 -3.87
C LEU A 26 6.87 -6.96 -4.80
N GLY A 27 7.62 -6.24 -5.63
CA GLY A 27 7.04 -5.38 -6.68
C GLY A 27 7.13 -3.88 -6.39
N THR A 28 6.14 -3.12 -6.87
CA THR A 28 6.21 -1.65 -6.87
C THR A 28 5.87 -1.02 -5.53
N GLY A 29 6.26 0.25 -5.36
CA GLY A 29 5.96 1.01 -4.16
C GLY A 29 6.95 0.78 -3.02
N GLN A 30 8.21 0.40 -3.30
CA GLN A 30 9.24 0.22 -2.26
C GLN A 30 8.74 -0.68 -1.13
N VAL A 31 8.53 -1.95 -1.45
CA VAL A 31 8.04 -2.93 -0.49
C VAL A 31 9.05 -3.07 0.66
N GLU A 32 8.58 -2.79 1.87
CA GLU A 32 9.40 -2.84 3.08
C GLU A 32 8.70 -3.73 4.13
N GLN A 33 9.40 -4.75 4.62
CA GLN A 33 8.93 -5.50 5.79
C GLN A 33 9.18 -4.66 7.05
N LEU A 34 8.13 -4.44 7.82
CA LEU A 34 8.20 -3.67 9.06
C LEU A 34 8.80 -4.52 10.18
N LYS A 35 9.39 -3.83 11.17
CA LYS A 35 10.14 -4.45 12.28
C LYS A 35 9.57 -4.01 13.63
N GLY A 36 9.99 -4.68 14.70
CA GLY A 36 9.57 -4.37 16.08
C GLY A 36 8.10 -4.73 16.30
N ASN A 37 7.31 -3.79 16.85
CA ASN A 37 5.89 -4.00 17.15
C ASN A 37 5.02 -4.26 15.92
N LEU A 38 5.53 -3.94 14.72
CA LEU A 38 4.87 -4.22 13.44
C LEU A 38 5.58 -5.34 12.67
N SER A 39 6.37 -6.18 13.34
CA SER A 39 6.95 -7.37 12.71
C SER A 39 5.84 -8.24 12.11
N GLY A 40 6.05 -8.71 10.88
CA GLY A 40 5.05 -9.46 10.10
C GLY A 40 4.16 -8.58 9.22
N TYR A 41 4.14 -7.25 9.44
CA TYR A 41 3.51 -6.30 8.53
C TYR A 41 4.48 -5.87 7.43
N TRP A 42 3.89 -5.38 6.35
CA TRP A 42 4.54 -4.89 5.15
C TRP A 42 4.02 -3.50 4.85
N SER A 43 4.86 -2.68 4.24
CA SER A 43 4.54 -1.32 3.82
C SER A 43 4.84 -1.14 2.34
N ARG A 44 3.91 -0.49 1.62
CA ARG A 44 4.14 0.05 0.28
C ARG A 44 3.82 1.54 0.23
N ARG A 45 4.65 2.28 -0.47
CA ARG A 45 4.50 3.69 -0.76
C ARG A 45 3.42 3.92 -1.82
N ILE A 46 2.38 4.65 -1.46
CA ILE A 46 1.36 5.16 -2.39
C ILE A 46 1.87 6.46 -3.03
N ASP A 47 2.38 7.37 -2.20
CA ASP A 47 2.99 8.63 -2.58
C ASP A 47 4.07 9.06 -1.55
N LYS A 48 4.54 10.31 -1.59
CA LYS A 48 5.60 10.77 -0.67
C LYS A 48 5.16 10.79 0.81
N GLY A 49 3.87 10.94 1.11
CA GLY A 49 3.33 11.06 2.47
C GLY A 49 2.44 9.91 2.91
N SER A 50 1.95 9.09 1.98
CA SER A 50 0.95 8.03 2.21
C SER A 50 1.54 6.64 2.00
N ARG A 51 1.24 5.72 2.92
CA ARG A 51 1.63 4.32 2.87
C ARG A 51 0.44 3.38 3.06
N MET A 52 0.46 2.30 2.30
CA MET A 52 -0.39 1.13 2.48
C MET A 52 0.35 0.16 3.40
N VAL A 53 -0.27 -0.25 4.50
CA VAL A 53 0.30 -1.26 5.41
C VAL A 53 -0.57 -2.49 5.38
N TYR A 54 0.02 -3.66 5.25
CA TYR A 54 -0.72 -4.90 5.12
C TYR A 54 0.03 -6.03 5.79
N PHE A 55 -0.66 -7.10 6.11
CA PHE A 55 -0.03 -8.34 6.53
C PHE A 55 -0.61 -9.48 5.72
N ILE A 56 0.12 -10.60 5.74
CA ILE A 56 -0.21 -11.79 4.98
C ILE A 56 -0.50 -12.87 6.02
N GLU A 57 -1.69 -13.44 5.97
CA GLU A 57 -2.12 -14.52 6.86
C GLU A 57 -2.54 -15.71 6.00
N GLU A 58 -1.81 -16.82 6.12
CA GLU A 58 -2.00 -18.03 5.31
C GLU A 58 -2.01 -17.72 3.79
N ASP A 59 -3.19 -17.60 3.19
CA ASP A 59 -3.44 -17.29 1.79
C ASP A 59 -4.16 -15.94 1.57
N LYS A 60 -4.42 -15.19 2.63
CA LYS A 60 -5.13 -13.90 2.61
C LYS A 60 -4.18 -12.74 2.81
N VAL A 61 -4.42 -11.68 2.04
CA VAL A 61 -3.73 -10.39 2.21
C VAL A 61 -4.72 -9.41 2.85
N ILE A 62 -4.46 -9.03 4.11
CA ILE A 62 -5.28 -8.05 4.82
C ILE A 62 -4.60 -6.69 4.71
N VAL A 63 -5.26 -5.76 4.03
CA VAL A 63 -4.71 -4.43 3.74
C VAL A 63 -5.36 -3.38 4.62
N THR A 64 -4.53 -2.65 5.36
CA THR A 64 -4.92 -1.49 6.17
C THR A 64 -4.26 -0.22 5.62
N ILE A 65 -5.08 0.72 5.15
CA ILE A 65 -4.53 1.99 4.67
C ILE A 65 -4.40 2.97 5.85
N ILE A 66 -3.15 3.27 6.24
CA ILE A 66 -2.86 4.14 7.40
C ILE A 66 -3.18 5.60 7.10
N SER A 67 -3.03 6.06 5.86
CA SER A 67 -3.35 7.43 5.47
C SER A 67 -3.55 7.55 3.95
N LEU A 68 -4.55 8.35 3.57
CA LEU A 68 -4.81 8.81 2.20
C LEU A 68 -4.81 10.35 2.15
N LYS A 69 -3.92 10.98 2.92
CA LYS A 69 -3.84 12.44 2.97
C LYS A 69 -2.85 12.95 1.94
N GLY A 70 -3.37 13.32 0.77
CA GLY A 70 -2.68 14.25 -0.13
C GLY A 70 -2.75 15.67 0.44
N HIS A 71 -1.60 16.33 0.59
CA HIS A 71 -1.55 17.79 0.77
C HIS A 71 -2.02 18.48 -0.52
#